data_AF-A0A6A8AQS2-F1
#
_entry.id   AF-A0A6A8AQS2-F1
#
_cell.length_a   1.000
_cell.length_b   1.000
_cell.length_c   1.000
_cell.angle_alpha   90.00
_cell.angle_beta   90.00
_cell.angle_gamma   90.00
#
_symmetry.space_group_name_H-M   'P 1'
#
loop_
_entity.id
_entity.type
_entity.pdbx_description
1 polymer ?
#
loop_
_entity_poly.entity_id
_entity_poly.type
_entity_poly.pdbx_seq_one_letter_code
_entity_poly.pdbx_strand_id
1 'polypeptide(L)'
;MDSRNRAIIIQAIIAGITIIAVTWGTRYNWPDYVHVKHGLPLTWGIHTLTTIVGPADTWELNLVALTLDLALWLALILLASIYLSRKIG
;
A
#
# COMPACT_ATOMS: atom_id res chain seq x y z
N MET A 1 -14.76 -22.40 -15.79
CA MET A 1 -14.75 -21.59 -14.55
C MET A 1 -15.78 -20.48 -14.71
N ASP A 2 -16.72 -20.36 -13.78
CA ASP A 2 -17.81 -19.37 -13.85
C ASP A 2 -17.26 -17.93 -13.81
N SER A 3 -17.96 -17.03 -14.50
CA SER A 3 -17.80 -15.58 -14.52
C SER A 3 -17.60 -14.97 -13.13
N ARG A 4 -18.40 -15.42 -12.15
CA ARG A 4 -18.34 -15.00 -10.75
C ARG A 4 -17.03 -15.43 -10.10
N ASN A 5 -16.57 -16.66 -10.34
CA ASN A 5 -15.32 -17.16 -9.78
C ASN A 5 -14.12 -16.37 -10.32
N ARG A 6 -14.16 -15.96 -11.60
CA ARG A 6 -13.12 -15.10 -12.19
C ARG A 6 -13.07 -13.72 -11.53
N ALA A 7 -14.23 -13.13 -11.22
CA ALA A 7 -14.32 -11.85 -10.52
C ALA A 7 -13.72 -11.91 -9.12
N ILE A 8 -14.08 -12.94 -8.35
CA ILE A 8 -13.58 -13.15 -6.99
C ILE A 8 -12.06 -13.34 -7.01
N ILE A 9 -11.53 -14.14 -7.94
CA ILE A 9 -10.09 -14.36 -8.05
C ILE A 9 -9.35 -13.04 -8.34
N ILE A 10 -9.85 -12.22 -9.27
CA ILE A 10 -9.23 -10.93 -9.60
C ILE A 10 -9.28 -9.98 -8.39
N GLN A 11 -10.40 -9.90 -7.68
CA GLN A 11 -10.52 -9.09 -6.47
C GLN A 11 -9.53 -9.53 -5.39
N ALA A 12 -9.39 -10.84 -5.16
CA ALA A 12 -8.44 -11.39 -4.20
C ALA A 12 -7.00 -11.05 -4.56
N ILE A 13 -6.64 -11.13 -5.85
CA ILE A 13 -5.31 -10.76 -6.34
C ILE A 13 -5.05 -9.26 -6.09
N ILE A 14 -5.97 -8.37 -6.46
CA ILE A 14 -5.80 -6.93 -6.29
C ILE A 14 -5.73 -6.57 -4.79
N ALA A 15 -6.51 -7.22 -3.93
CA ALA A 15 -6.45 -7.03 -2.49
C ALA A 15 -5.07 -7.46 -1.92
N GLY A 16 -4.53 -8.60 -2.38
CA GLY A 16 -3.18 -9.02 -2.01
C GLY A 16 -2.11 -8.02 -2.44
N ILE A 17 -2.20 -7.52 -3.67
CA ILE A 17 -1.31 -6.47 -4.19
C ILE A 17 -1.44 -5.19 -3.36
N THR A 18 -2.66 -4.81 -2.96
CA THR A 18 -2.92 -3.63 -2.13
C THR A 18 -2.21 -3.74 -0.78
N ILE A 19 -2.35 -4.88 -0.10
CA ILE A 19 -1.69 -5.10 1.20
C ILE A 19 -0.18 -4.98 1.05
N ILE A 20 0.39 -5.62 0.02
CA ILE A 20 1.82 -5.53 -0.27
C ILE A 20 2.19 -4.07 -0.54
N ALA A 21 1.51 -3.37 -1.45
CA ALA A 21 1.82 -2.00 -1.83
C ALA A 21 1.76 -1.01 -0.64
N VAL A 22 0.73 -1.12 0.20
CA VAL A 22 0.56 -0.24 1.37
C VAL A 22 1.58 -0.55 2.47
N THR A 23 1.98 -1.81 2.66
CA THR A 23 2.93 -2.20 3.72
C THR A 23 4.38 -2.18 3.29
N TRP A 24 4.65 -2.22 1.98
CA TRP A 24 5.99 -2.27 1.43
C TRP A 24 6.80 -1.04 1.87
N GLY A 25 8.00 -1.32 2.37
CA GLY A 25 8.92 -0.30 2.84
C GLY A 25 10.15 -0.22 1.95
N THR A 26 10.51 0.96 1.47
CA THR A 26 11.81 1.22 0.83
C THR A 26 12.77 1.78 1.86
N ARG A 27 13.82 1.00 2.14
CA ARG A 27 14.85 1.35 3.12
C ARG A 27 15.97 2.17 2.47
N TYR A 28 16.33 3.27 3.12
CA TYR A 28 17.45 4.12 2.79
C TYR A 28 18.43 4.10 3.96
N ASN A 29 19.63 3.58 3.72
CA ASN A 29 20.65 3.38 4.75
C ASN A 29 21.77 4.39 4.62
N TRP A 30 21.97 5.20 5.65
CA TRP A 30 23.21 5.92 5.91
C TRP A 30 23.83 5.43 7.23
N PRO A 31 25.15 5.63 7.45
CA PRO A 31 25.89 5.01 8.56
C PRO A 31 25.24 5.19 9.94
N ASP A 32 24.72 6.39 10.22
CA ASP A 32 24.11 6.77 11.51
C ASP A 32 22.64 7.23 11.37
N TYR A 33 22.04 6.95 10.22
CA TYR A 33 20.70 7.41 9.87
C TYR A 33 20.04 6.45 8.88
N VAL A 34 19.11 5.66 9.37
CA VAL A 34 18.32 4.72 8.57
C VAL A 34 16.89 5.23 8.54
N HIS A 35 16.30 5.31 7.35
CA HIS A 35 14.86 5.55 7.24
C HIS A 35 14.19 4.58 6.27
N VAL A 36 13.00 4.11 6.61
CA VAL A 36 12.17 3.22 5.80
C VAL A 36 10.88 3.94 5.48
N LYS A 37 10.61 4.16 4.19
CA LYS A 37 9.39 4.81 3.69
C LYS A 37 8.38 3.74 3.29
N HIS A 38 7.20 3.74 3.91
CA HIS A 38 6.12 2.80 3.68
C HIS A 38 5.00 3.42 2.86
N GLY A 39 4.44 2.62 1.95
CA GLY A 39 3.26 2.97 1.17
C GLY A 39 3.53 3.27 -0.30
N LEU A 40 2.55 2.91 -1.13
CA LEU A 40 2.49 3.18 -2.55
C LEU A 40 1.02 3.39 -2.96
N PRO A 41 0.72 4.42 -3.78
CA PRO A 41 1.65 5.39 -4.37
C PRO A 41 2.14 6.49 -3.41
N LEU A 42 1.44 6.75 -2.30
CA LEU A 42 1.84 7.79 -1.34
C LEU A 42 2.57 7.18 -0.14
N THR A 43 3.61 7.87 0.33
CA THR A 43 4.27 7.47 1.57
C THR A 43 3.41 7.90 2.76
N TRP A 44 2.88 6.93 3.51
CA TRP A 44 2.08 7.20 4.70
C TRP A 44 2.84 7.02 6.01
N GLY A 45 3.92 6.23 6.00
CA GLY A 45 4.70 5.94 7.19
C GLY A 45 6.19 6.10 6.90
N ILE A 46 6.92 6.80 7.78
CA ILE A 46 8.37 6.83 7.76
C ILE A 46 8.88 6.35 9.11
N HIS A 47 9.61 5.23 9.09
CA HIS A 47 10.34 4.74 10.25
C HIS A 47 11.76 5.26 10.17
N THR A 48 12.24 5.97 11.18
CA THR A 48 13.59 6.53 11.22
C THR A 48 14.31 6.06 12.47
N LEU A 49 15.48 5.44 12.26
CA LEU A 49 16.42 5.05 13.29
C LEU A 49 17.70 5.88 13.12
N THR A 50 18.06 6.66 14.14
CA THR A 50 19.29 7.48 14.12
C THR A 50 20.10 7.33 15.40
N THR A 51 21.40 7.50 15.26
CA THR A 51 22.38 7.52 16.37
C THR A 51 23.09 8.86 16.50
N ILE A 52 22.80 9.84 15.63
CA ILE A 52 23.49 11.14 15.55
C ILE A 52 23.37 11.95 16.85
N VAL A 53 22.22 11.86 17.53
CA VAL A 53 21.93 12.58 18.78
C VAL A 53 21.72 11.61 19.96
N GLY A 54 22.18 10.37 19.80
CA GLY A 54 21.81 9.21 20.63
C GLY A 54 20.84 8.27 19.91
N PRO A 55 20.58 7.05 20.45
CA PRO A 55 19.67 6.09 19.84
C PRO A 55 18.24 6.62 19.87
N ALA A 56 17.75 7.06 18.72
CA ALA A 56 16.39 7.53 18.52
C ALA A 56 15.69 6.70 17.45
N ASP A 57 14.55 6.13 17.83
CA ASP A 57 13.65 5.37 16.96
C ASP A 57 12.31 6.14 16.89
N THR A 58 11.94 6.58 15.69
CA THR A 58 10.80 7.47 15.45
C THR A 58 9.93 6.98 14.30
N TRP A 59 8.63 7.22 14.42
CA TRP A 59 7.63 6.97 13.38
C TRP A 59 6.89 8.25 13.04
N GLU A 60 6.96 8.64 11.77
CA GLU A 60 6.16 9.73 11.22
C GLU A 60 4.98 9.14 10.44
N LEU A 61 3.78 9.56 10.81
CA LEU A 61 2.53 9.05 10.22
C LEU A 61 1.79 10.16 9.48
N ASN A 62 1.54 9.96 8.19
CA ASN A 62 0.67 10.79 7.37
C ASN A 62 -0.64 10.04 7.11
N LEU A 63 -1.62 10.24 8.00
CA LEU A 63 -2.93 9.59 7.92
C LEU A 63 -3.74 10.01 6.69
N VAL A 64 -3.49 11.21 6.15
CA VAL A 64 -4.12 11.66 4.90
C VAL A 64 -3.60 10.84 3.74
N ALA A 65 -2.28 10.65 3.64
CA ALA A 65 -1.68 9.79 2.63
C ALA A 65 -2.17 8.34 2.74
N LEU A 66 -2.24 7.77 3.95
CA LEU A 66 -2.79 6.42 4.17
C LEU A 66 -4.23 6.31 3.67
N THR A 67 -5.06 7.29 4.01
CA THR A 67 -6.48 7.29 3.64
C THR A 67 -6.66 7.40 2.13
N LEU A 68 -5.89 8.27 1.47
CA LEU A 68 -5.91 8.44 0.02
C LEU A 68 -5.43 7.18 -0.72
N ASP A 69 -4.37 6.53 -0.23
CA ASP A 69 -3.88 5.27 -0.80
C ASP A 69 -4.95 4.17 -0.68
N LEU A 70 -5.53 3.98 0.50
CA LEU A 70 -6.61 3.01 0.70
C LEU A 70 -7.82 3.31 -0.20
N ALA A 71 -8.22 4.58 -0.30
CA ALA A 71 -9.33 4.98 -1.16
C ALA A 71 -9.03 4.70 -2.64
N LEU A 72 -7.81 4.96 -3.10
CA LEU A 72 -7.37 4.67 -4.47
C LEU A 72 -7.43 3.17 -4.77
N TRP A 73 -6.85 2.34 -3.90
CA TRP A 73 -6.83 0.89 -4.09
C TRP A 73 -8.23 0.26 -4.04
N LEU A 74 -9.08 0.71 -3.11
CA LEU A 74 -10.48 0.28 -3.05
C LEU A 74 -11.27 0.70 -4.30
N ALA A 75 -11.05 1.92 -4.80
CA ALA A 75 -11.67 2.38 -6.04
C ALA A 75 -11.25 1.51 -7.24
N LEU A 76 -9.98 1.10 -7.33
CA LEU A 76 -9.51 0.19 -8.38
C LEU A 76 -10.20 -1.17 -8.31
N ILE A 77 -10.39 -1.73 -7.12
CA ILE A 77 -11.14 -2.99 -6.93
C ILE A 77 -12.58 -2.84 -7.43
N LEU A 78 -13.25 -1.74 -7.09
CA LEU A 78 -14.62 -1.47 -7.53
C LEU A 78 -14.71 -1.32 -9.06
N LEU A 79 -13.81 -0.54 -9.66
CA LEU A 79 -13.77 -0.32 -11.10
C LEU A 79 -13.48 -1.62 -11.87
N ALA A 80 -12.53 -2.44 -11.40
CA ALA A 80 -12.25 -3.74 -11.99
C ALA A 80 -13.48 -4.66 -11.95
N SER A 81 -14.24 -4.60 -10.85
CA SER A 81 -15.47 -5.39 -10.66
C SER A 81 -16.56 -4.96 -11.64
N ILE A 82 -16.80 -3.65 -11.77
CA ILE A 82 -17.80 -3.07 -12.68
C ILE A 82 -17.44 -3.37 -14.14
N TYR A 83 -16.16 -3.24 -14.50
CA TYR A 83 -15.70 -3.54 -15.85
C TYR A 83 -15.92 -5.01 -16.20
N LEU A 84 -15.58 -5.92 -15.29
CA LEU A 84 -15.74 -7.35 -15.53
C LEU A 84 -17.22 -7.75 -15.61
N SER A 85 -18.08 -7.19 -14.76
CA SER A 85 -19.52 -7.48 -14.80
C SER A 85 -20.14 -7.03 -16.12
N ARG A 86 -19.73 -5.88 -16.67
CA ARG A 86 -20.21 -5.39 -17.99
C ARG A 86 -19.74 -6.21 -19.18
N LYS A 87 -18.61 -6.91 -19.06
CA LYS A 87 -18.05 -7.71 -20.15
C LYS A 87 -18.63 -9.14 -20.20
N ILE A 88 -19.24 -9.59 -19.10
CA ILE A 88 -19.77 -10.96 -18.98
C ILE A 88 -21.31 -11.01 -18.97
N GLY A 89 -21.98 -9.89 -18.69
CA GLY A 89 -23.41 -9.72 -19.00
C GLY A 89 -23.64 -9.39 -20.47
#